data_AF-T1B0A9-F1
#
_entry.id   AF-T1B0A9-F1
#
_cell.length_a   1.000
_cell.length_b   1.000
_cell.length_c   1.000
_cell.angle_alpha   90.00
_cell.angle_beta   90.00
_cell.angle_gamma   90.00
#
_symmetry.space_group_name_H-M   'P 1'
#
loop_
_entity.id
_entity.type
_entity.pdbx_description
1 polymer ?
#
loop_
_entity_poly.entity_id
_entity_poly.type
_entity_poly.pdbx_seq_one_letter_code
_entity_poly.pdbx_strand_id
1 'polypeptide(L)' 'IDFLDQRIAPLTDPRSQGQALHGPTLATLWRYRVGDYRVVCEIQDGALLILVIQIGHRKGVYR' A
#
# COMPACT_ATOMS: atom_id res chain seq x y z
N ILE A 1 -3.99 2.57 -14.98
CA ILE A 1 -3.96 2.86 -13.52
C ILE A 1 -2.49 2.71 -13.18
N ASP A 2 -1.77 3.82 -13.15
CA ASP A 2 -0.30 3.78 -13.18
C ASP A 2 0.26 4.36 -11.87
N PHE A 3 -0.56 4.31 -10.81
CA PHE A 3 -0.28 4.98 -9.54
C PHE A 3 1.03 4.49 -8.91
N LEU A 4 1.29 3.17 -8.93
CA LEU A 4 2.51 2.62 -8.36
C LEU A 4 3.74 3.10 -9.16
N ASP A 5 3.69 3.01 -10.48
CA ASP A 5 4.82 3.38 -11.34
C ASP A 5 5.09 4.90 -11.34
N GLN A 6 4.05 5.72 -11.33
CA GLN A 6 4.20 7.18 -11.46
C GLN A 6 4.34 7.91 -10.14
N ARG A 7 3.79 7.37 -9.05
CA ARG A 7 3.77 8.07 -7.75
C ARG A 7 4.54 7.38 -6.65
N ILE A 8 4.72 6.07 -6.71
CA ILE A 8 5.40 5.31 -5.64
C ILE A 8 6.83 4.95 -6.06
N ALA A 9 7.02 4.37 -7.24
CA ALA A 9 8.33 3.94 -7.74
C ALA A 9 9.40 5.05 -7.79
N PRO A 10 9.06 6.33 -8.10
CA PRO A 10 10.07 7.41 -8.11
C PRO A 10 10.48 7.90 -6.71
N LEU A 11 9.79 7.46 -5.64
CA LEU A 11 10.06 7.95 -4.29
C LEU A 11 11.27 7.23 -3.70
N THR A 12 12.11 7.99 -3.00
CA THR A 12 13.20 7.43 -2.19
C THR A 12 12.68 6.54 -1.07
N ASP A 13 11.54 6.90 -0.47
CA ASP A 13 10.84 6.07 0.50
C ASP A 13 9.37 5.89 0.06
N PRO A 14 9.00 4.68 -0.41
CA PRO A 14 7.63 4.39 -0.82
C PRO A 14 6.64 4.46 0.35
N ARG A 15 7.10 4.40 1.61
CA ARG A 15 6.22 4.49 2.80
C ARG A 15 5.62 5.88 2.99
N SER A 16 6.30 6.91 2.47
CA SER A 16 5.93 8.33 2.65
C SER A 16 4.54 8.72 2.12
N GLN A 17 3.98 7.95 1.18
CA GLN A 17 2.65 8.21 0.61
C GLN A 17 1.55 7.27 1.12
N GLY A 18 1.85 6.45 2.13
CA GLY A 18 0.91 5.49 2.71
C GLY A 18 0.89 5.52 4.22
N GLN A 19 0.18 4.55 4.81
CA GLN A 19 0.10 4.38 6.26
C GLN A 19 0.29 2.91 6.62
N ALA A 20 1.02 2.67 7.71
CA ALA A 20 1.08 1.36 8.34
C ALA A 20 -0.32 0.87 8.71
N LEU A 21 -0.57 -0.41 8.54
CA LEU A 21 -1.72 -1.06 9.16
C LEU A 21 -1.33 -1.53 10.56
N HIS A 22 -2.25 -1.37 11.51
CA HIS A 22 -2.05 -1.79 12.89
C HIS A 22 -2.79 -3.10 13.14
N GLY A 23 -2.12 -4.04 13.80
CA GLY A 23 -2.69 -5.32 14.21
C GLY A 23 -1.60 -6.38 14.39
N PRO A 24 -1.83 -7.41 15.22
CA PRO A 24 -0.83 -8.45 15.51
C PRO A 24 -0.31 -9.15 14.25
N THR A 25 -1.15 -9.29 13.23
CA THR A 25 -0.85 -9.96 11.95
C THR A 25 -0.59 -8.98 10.79
N LEU A 26 -0.66 -7.67 11.03
CA LEU A 26 -0.62 -6.63 9.98
C LEU A 26 0.59 -5.69 10.11
N ALA A 27 1.49 -5.95 11.05
CA ALA A 27 2.60 -5.06 11.40
C ALA A 27 3.56 -4.74 10.22
N THR A 28 3.59 -5.59 9.18
CA THR A 28 4.41 -5.39 7.98
C THR A 28 3.63 -4.77 6.80
N LEU A 29 2.32 -4.57 6.96
CA LEU A 29 1.47 -4.12 5.86
C LEU A 29 1.35 -2.60 5.81
N TRP A 30 1.34 -2.10 4.58
CA TRP A 30 1.17 -0.70 4.24
C TRP A 30 -0.08 -0.50 3.39
N ARG A 31 -0.71 0.65 3.55
CA ARG A 31 -1.89 1.03 2.80
C ARG A 31 -1.67 2.33 2.04
N TYR A 32 -1.89 2.29 0.73
CA TYR A 32 -2.00 3.48 -0.12
C TYR A 32 -3.45 3.86 -0.38
N ARG A 33 -3.72 5.17 -0.47
CA ARG A 33 -4.99 5.72 -0.92
C ARG A 33 -4.86 6.14 -2.39
N VAL A 34 -5.63 5.48 -3.25
CA VAL A 34 -5.64 5.73 -4.70
C VAL A 34 -7.04 6.16 -5.10
N GLY A 35 -7.33 7.46 -4.96
CA GLY A 35 -8.68 8.00 -5.13
C GLY A 35 -9.68 7.31 -4.21
N ASP A 36 -10.60 6.56 -4.82
CA ASP A 36 -11.65 5.80 -4.14
C ASP A 36 -11.23 4.38 -3.75
N TYR A 37 -10.00 3.96 -4.02
CA TYR A 37 -9.48 2.65 -3.67
C TYR A 37 -8.44 2.71 -2.55
N ARG A 38 -8.35 1.62 -1.79
CA ARG A 38 -7.28 1.33 -0.85
C ARG A 38 -6.50 0.14 -1.39
N VAL A 39 -5.20 0.33 -1.54
CA VAL A 39 -4.26 -0.72 -1.92
C VAL A 39 -3.53 -1.12 -0.65
N VAL A 40 -3.62 -2.39 -0.27
CA VAL A 40 -2.86 -2.98 0.83
C VAL A 40 -1.70 -3.74 0.21
N CYS A 41 -0.51 -3.49 0.72
CA CYS A 41 0.73 -4.07 0.21
C CYS A 41 1.70 -4.35 1.35
N GLU A 42 2.67 -5.21 1.07
CA GLU A 42 3.86 -5.39 1.89
C GLU A 42 5.05 -4.73 1.18
N ILE A 43 5.87 -4.00 1.92
CA ILE A 43 7.09 -3.37 1.41
C ILE A 43 8.27 -4.17 1.94
N GLN A 44 8.93 -4.90 1.06
CA GLN A 44 10.05 -5.79 1.38
C GLN A 44 11.37 -5.10 1.00
N ASP A 45 11.96 -4.36 1.95
CA ASP A 45 13.16 -3.56 1.68
C ASP A 45 14.35 -4.41 1.20
N GLY A 46 14.52 -5.61 1.76
CA GLY A 46 15.61 -6.52 1.40
C GLY A 46 15.54 -7.04 -0.04
N ALA A 47 14.39 -6.93 -0.69
CA ALA A 47 14.17 -7.35 -2.07
C ALA A 47 13.82 -6.19 -3.02
N LEU A 48 13.80 -4.94 -2.52
CA LEU A 48 13.33 -3.76 -3.25
C LEU A 48 11.96 -4.00 -3.94
N LEU A 49 11.07 -4.69 -3.24
CA LEU A 49 9.78 -5.16 -3.77
C LEU A 49 8.61 -4.56 -2.99
N ILE A 50 7.60 -4.11 -3.72
CA ILE A 50 6.29 -3.77 -3.16
C ILE A 50 5.29 -4.81 -3.64
N LEU A 51 4.85 -5.69 -2.75
CA LEU A 51 3.91 -6.75 -3.04
C LEU A 51 2.49 -6.29 -2.73
N VAL A 52 1.64 -6.13 -3.74
CA VAL A 52 0.21 -5.81 -3.55
C VAL A 52 -0.54 -7.07 -3.14
N ILE A 53 -1.19 -7.03 -1.97
CA ILE A 53 -1.93 -8.15 -1.39
C ILE A 53 -3.43 -8.03 -1.67
N GLN A 54 -3.96 -6.81 -1.55
CA GLN A 54 -5.39 -6.57 -1.71
C GLN A 54 -5.68 -5.17 -2.25
N ILE A 55 -6.71 -5.07 -3.09
CA ILE A 55 -7.27 -3.81 -3.56
C ILE A 55 -8.75 -3.79 -3.19
N GLY A 56 -9.17 -2.76 -2.47
CA GLY A 56 -10.56 -2.60 -2.03
C GLY A 56 -11.10 -1.22 -2.34
N HIS A 57 -12.35 -1.13 -2.78
CA HIS A 57 -13.03 0.15 -2.97
C HIS A 57 -13.47 0.73 -1.61
N ARG A 58 -13.36 2.06 -1.42
CA ARG A 58 -13.60 2.74 -0.15
C ARG A 58 -14.98 2.48 0.47
N LYS A 59 -15.97 2.15 -0.37
CA LYS A 59 -17.35 1.86 0.04
C LYS A 59 -17.58 0.41 0.51
N GLY A 60 -16.57 -0.46 0.46
CA GLY A 60 -16.70 -1.88 0.81
C GLY A 60 -15.69 -2.40 1.84
N VAL A 61 -14.98 -1.53 2.56
CA VAL A 61 -13.81 -1.93 3.38
C VAL A 61 -14.14 -2.23 4.85
N TYR A 62 -15.35 -1.92 5.32
CA TYR A 62 -15.81 -2.35 6.65
C TYR A 62 -17.13 -3.09 6.51
N ARG A 63 -17.04 -4.40 6.31
CA ARG A 63 -18.11 -5.35 6.55
C ARG A 63 -17.51 -6.64 7.08
#